data_AF-A0AAD6DIH9-F1
#
_entry.id   AF-A0AAD6DIH9-F1
#
_cell.length_a   1.000
_cell.length_b   1.000
_cell.length_c   1.000
_cell.angle_alpha   90.00
_cell.angle_beta   90.00
_cell.angle_gamma   90.00
#
_symmetry.space_group_name_H-M   'P 1'
#
loop_
_entity.id
_entity.type
_entity.pdbx_description
1 polymer ?
#
loop_
_entity_poly.entity_id
_entity_poly.type
_entity_poly.pdbx_seq_one_letter_code
_entity_poly.pdbx_strand_id
1 'polypeptide(L)'
;MSIYADFDLLERAYRRKGSRIAEESVNAAPEWAASREAQKCLLHAALIQKHIERLPFGRNPPIHVPMRLYYCGIAWFCVMSLSDKAVPDL
;
A
#
# COMPACT_ATOMS: atom_id res chain seq x y z
N MET A 1 -10.30 0.50 3.32
CA MET A 1 -8.82 0.41 3.29
C MET A 1 -8.22 0.64 4.65
N SER A 2 -8.51 1.76 5.32
CA SER A 2 -8.00 2.09 6.67
C SER A 2 -8.33 1.09 7.77
N ILE A 3 -9.35 0.23 7.59
CA ILE A 3 -9.66 -0.86 8.53
C ILE A 3 -8.71 -2.06 8.41
N TYR A 4 -7.95 -2.16 7.31
CA TYR A 4 -7.04 -3.28 7.03
C TYR A 4 -5.57 -2.87 7.04
N ALA A 5 -5.29 -1.57 7.11
CA ALA A 5 -3.94 -1.04 7.02
C ALA A 5 -3.85 0.33 7.71
N ASP A 6 -2.79 0.50 8.49
CA ASP A 6 -2.35 1.81 8.97
C ASP A 6 -1.47 2.45 7.87
N PHE A 7 -2.06 3.32 7.06
CA PHE A 7 -1.35 3.95 5.95
C PHE A 7 -0.28 4.94 6.40
N ASP A 8 -0.40 5.54 7.57
CA ASP A 8 0.65 6.42 8.10
C ASP A 8 1.89 5.60 8.45
N LEU A 9 1.69 4.40 9.03
CA LEU A 9 2.78 3.45 9.29
C LEU A 9 3.43 2.98 7.99
N LEU A 10 2.63 2.61 6.97
CA LEU A 10 3.15 2.14 5.68
C LEU A 10 3.88 3.25 4.91
N GLU A 11 3.37 4.48 4.93
CA GLU A 11 4.05 5.63 4.33
C GLU A 11 5.38 5.95 5.03
N ARG A 12 5.43 5.83 6.36
CA ARG A 12 6.68 6.00 7.12
C ARG A 12 7.69 4.90 6.81
N ALA A 13 7.25 3.67 6.59
CA ALA A 13 8.10 2.57 6.12
C ALA A 13 8.57 2.79 4.66
N TYR A 14 7.71 3.35 3.81
CA TYR A 14 8.04 3.72 2.43
C TYR A 14 9.06 4.87 2.34
N ARG A 15 8.85 5.97 3.09
CA ARG A 15 9.73 7.17 3.09
C ARG A 15 11.12 6.89 3.68
N ARG A 16 11.35 5.68 4.18
CA ARG A 16 12.45 5.28 5.04
C ARG A 16 13.79 5.03 4.32
N LYS A 17 14.16 5.90 3.39
CA LYS A 17 15.58 6.20 3.16
C LYS A 17 15.96 7.39 4.06
N GLY A 18 16.09 7.18 5.39
CA GLY A 18 17.00 8.03 6.22
C GLY A 18 16.56 8.78 7.50
N SER A 19 15.59 8.37 8.37
CA SER A 19 15.37 9.10 9.66
C SER A 19 15.05 8.20 10.86
N ARG A 20 15.52 8.50 12.08
CA ARG A 20 15.44 7.66 13.31
C ARG A 20 14.03 7.21 13.78
N ILE A 21 12.94 7.83 13.31
CA ILE A 21 11.56 7.27 13.46
C ILE A 21 11.44 5.95 12.64
N ALA A 22 12.53 5.58 11.97
CA ALA A 22 12.77 4.43 11.14
C ALA A 22 13.01 3.09 11.87
N GLU A 23 12.68 2.89 13.14
CA GLU A 23 12.92 1.57 13.77
C GLU A 23 11.62 0.80 14.01
N GLU A 24 10.60 1.41 14.62
CA GLU A 24 9.35 0.69 14.95
C GLU A 24 8.59 0.19 13.71
N SER A 25 8.48 1.03 12.67
CA SER A 25 7.87 0.61 11.39
C SER A 25 8.72 -0.38 10.56
N VAL A 26 9.90 -0.82 11.02
CA VAL A 26 10.83 -1.66 10.21
C VAL A 26 10.40 -3.10 10.28
N ASN A 27 9.81 -3.49 11.41
CA ASN A 27 9.25 -4.81 11.62
C ASN A 27 7.74 -4.82 11.35
N ALA A 28 7.03 -3.75 11.73
CA ALA A 28 5.57 -3.71 11.59
C ALA A 28 5.07 -3.70 10.14
N ALA A 29 5.79 -3.08 9.19
CA ALA A 29 5.38 -3.09 7.78
C ALA A 29 5.56 -4.47 7.10
N PRO A 30 6.68 -5.19 7.29
CA PRO A 30 6.80 -6.60 6.89
C PRO A 30 5.77 -7.52 7.54
N GLU A 31 5.55 -7.39 8.84
CA GLU A 31 4.55 -8.18 9.57
C GLU A 31 3.14 -7.93 8.99
N TRP A 32 2.79 -6.67 8.75
CA TRP A 32 1.55 -6.33 8.06
C TRP A 32 1.51 -6.94 6.66
N ALA A 33 2.57 -6.82 5.86
CA ALA A 33 2.60 -7.34 4.49
C ALA A 33 2.39 -8.87 4.42
N ALA A 34 2.83 -9.60 5.45
CA ALA A 34 2.63 -11.05 5.58
C ALA A 34 1.24 -11.44 6.13
N SER A 35 0.42 -10.48 6.57
CA SER A 35 -0.87 -10.74 7.23
C SER A 35 -2.04 -10.97 6.26
N ARG A 36 -3.14 -11.52 6.79
CA ARG A 36 -4.41 -11.64 6.02
C ARG A 36 -5.04 -10.27 5.78
N GLU A 37 -4.75 -9.31 6.63
CA GLU A 37 -5.21 -7.93 6.56
C GLU A 37 -4.61 -7.26 5.31
N ALA A 38 -3.32 -7.49 5.02
CA ALA A 38 -2.71 -7.05 3.76
C ALA A 38 -3.36 -7.70 2.53
N GLN A 39 -3.66 -9.00 2.56
CA GLN A 39 -4.36 -9.67 1.45
C GLN A 39 -5.74 -9.06 1.18
N LYS A 40 -6.54 -8.85 2.23
CA LYS A 40 -7.83 -8.14 2.13
C LYS A 40 -7.62 -6.71 1.62
N CYS A 41 -6.56 -6.05 2.08
CA CYS A 41 -6.22 -4.70 1.65
C CYS A 41 -5.94 -4.66 0.13
N LEU A 42 -5.16 -5.60 -0.39
CA LEU A 42 -4.84 -5.70 -1.81
C LEU A 42 -6.05 -6.05 -2.67
N LEU A 43 -6.96 -6.93 -2.20
CA LEU A 43 -8.20 -7.23 -2.92
C LEU A 43 -9.05 -5.97 -3.13
N HIS A 44 -9.22 -5.17 -2.09
CA HIS A 44 -9.94 -3.90 -2.19
C HIS A 44 -9.19 -2.89 -3.07
N ALA A 45 -7.87 -2.82 -2.99
CA ALA A 45 -7.06 -1.96 -3.85
C ALA A 45 -7.23 -2.32 -5.33
N ALA A 46 -7.21 -3.62 -5.67
CA ALA A 46 -7.45 -4.12 -7.01
C ALA A 46 -8.84 -3.77 -7.54
N LEU A 47 -9.88 -3.86 -6.69
CA LEU A 47 -11.24 -3.47 -7.06
C LEU A 47 -11.38 -1.97 -7.32
N ILE A 48 -10.72 -1.14 -6.50
CA ILE A 48 -10.70 0.33 -6.68
C ILE A 48 -10.00 0.69 -8.00
N GLN A 49 -8.83 0.09 -8.26
CA GLN A 49 -8.10 0.30 -9.51
C GLN A 49 -8.97 -0.07 -10.72
N LYS A 50 -9.53 -1.28 -10.73
CA LYS A 50 -10.41 -1.76 -11.81
C LYS A 50 -11.65 -0.88 -12.00
N HIS A 51 -12.20 -0.32 -10.92
CA HIS A 51 -13.33 0.61 -11.02
C HIS A 51 -12.92 1.89 -11.73
N ILE A 52 -11.74 2.43 -11.41
CA ILE A 52 -11.24 3.68 -11.97
C ILE A 52 -10.81 3.51 -13.43
N GLU A 53 -10.19 2.39 -13.77
CA GLU A 53 -9.86 2.03 -15.17
C GLU A 53 -11.10 1.96 -16.07
N ARG A 54 -12.28 1.76 -15.50
CA ARG A 54 -13.57 1.72 -16.23
C ARG A 54 -14.27 3.07 -16.29
N LEU A 55 -13.74 4.11 -15.65
CA LEU A 55 -14.35 5.43 -15.71
C LEU A 55 -14.25 5.99 -17.15
N PRO A 56 -15.34 6.52 -17.70
CA PRO A 56 -15.31 7.09 -19.05
C PRO A 56 -14.39 8.30 -19.10
N PHE A 57 -13.64 8.41 -20.20
CA PHE A 57 -12.81 9.58 -20.51
C PHE A 57 -13.65 10.86 -20.45
N GLY A 58 -13.10 11.90 -19.82
CA GLY A 58 -13.74 13.21 -19.67
C GLY A 58 -14.57 13.40 -18.40
N ARG A 59 -14.72 12.37 -17.56
CA ARG A 59 -15.31 12.53 -16.23
C ARG A 59 -14.23 12.87 -15.22
N ASN A 60 -14.25 14.09 -14.67
CA ASN A 60 -13.35 14.45 -13.57
C ASN A 60 -13.72 13.63 -12.34
N PRO A 61 -12.85 12.70 -11.89
CA PRO A 61 -13.14 11.95 -10.70
C PRO A 61 -13.10 12.92 -9.50
N PRO A 62 -13.94 12.70 -8.48
CA PRO A 62 -13.87 13.48 -7.25
C PRO A 62 -12.45 13.49 -6.66
N ILE A 63 -12.05 14.57 -5.98
CA ILE A 63 -10.70 14.75 -5.41
C ILE A 63 -10.26 13.60 -4.49
N HIS A 64 -11.20 12.87 -3.88
CA HIS A 64 -10.90 11.71 -3.05
C HIS A 64 -10.43 10.49 -3.85
N VAL A 65 -10.72 10.40 -5.14
CA VAL A 65 -10.38 9.25 -5.99
C VAL A 65 -8.87 9.13 -6.20
N PRO A 66 -8.13 10.18 -6.61
CA PRO A 66 -6.66 10.14 -6.62
C PRO A 66 -6.05 9.78 -5.27
N MET A 67 -6.61 10.29 -4.17
CA MET A 67 -6.14 9.96 -2.82
C MET A 67 -6.35 8.48 -2.47
N ARG A 68 -7.49 7.89 -2.85
CA ARG A 68 -7.70 6.44 -2.68
C ARG A 68 -6.74 5.62 -3.52
N LEU A 69 -6.46 6.04 -4.77
CA LEU A 69 -5.47 5.38 -5.61
C LEU A 69 -4.06 5.46 -5.02
N TYR A 70 -3.69 6.60 -4.45
CA TYR A 70 -2.40 6.75 -3.78
C TYR A 70 -2.23 5.70 -2.67
N TYR A 71 -3.23 5.55 -1.79
CA TYR A 71 -3.19 4.51 -0.76
C TYR A 71 -3.18 3.08 -1.31
N CYS A 72 -3.91 2.83 -2.41
CA CYS A 72 -3.84 1.54 -3.10
C CYS A 72 -2.41 1.26 -3.58
N GLY A 73 -1.75 2.27 -4.16
CA GLY A 73 -0.36 2.19 -4.60
C GLY A 73 0.62 1.92 -3.45
N ILE A 74 0.47 2.60 -2.31
CA ILE A 74 1.29 2.35 -1.12
C ILE A 74 1.13 0.90 -0.64
N ALA A 75 -0.11 0.38 -0.56
CA ALA A 75 -0.35 -1.01 -0.17
C ALA A 75 0.32 -2.02 -1.12
N TRP A 76 0.15 -1.84 -2.44
CA TRP A 76 0.80 -2.67 -3.45
C TRP A 76 2.32 -2.64 -3.33
N PHE A 77 2.89 -1.43 -3.25
CA PHE A 77 4.33 -1.24 -3.16
C PHE A 77 4.89 -1.92 -1.91
N CYS A 78 4.28 -1.70 -0.74
CA CYS A 78 4.75 -2.32 0.50
C CYS A 78 4.75 -3.85 0.40
N VAL A 79 3.69 -4.47 -0.12
CA VAL A 79 3.66 -5.95 -0.25
C VAL A 79 4.68 -6.43 -1.29
N MET A 80 4.77 -5.79 -2.46
CA MET A 80 5.70 -6.22 -3.52
C MET A 80 7.16 -6.04 -3.10
N SER A 81 7.53 -4.87 -2.57
CA SER A 81 8.90 -4.56 -2.15
C SER A 81 9.36 -5.38 -0.96
N LEU A 82 8.44 -5.83 -0.09
CA LEU A 82 8.78 -6.70 1.04
C LEU A 82 8.77 -8.18 0.67
N SER A 83 7.98 -8.58 -0.33
CA SER A 83 8.04 -9.92 -0.92
C SER A 83 9.34 -10.13 -1.72
N ASP A 84 9.85 -9.09 -2.38
CA ASP A 84 11.13 -9.12 -3.10
C ASP A 84 12.31 -9.36 -2.14
N LYS A 85 12.24 -8.84 -0.91
CA LYS A 85 13.23 -9.11 0.14
C LYS A 85 13.17 -10.54 0.73
N ALA A 86 12.20 -11.36 0.34
CA ALA A 86 12.07 -12.74 0.79
C ALA A 86 12.73 -13.76 -0.15
N VAL A 87 13.30 -13.33 -1.28
CA VAL A 87 14.21 -14.15 -2.09
C VAL A 87 15.63 -13.87 -1.59
N PRO A 88 16.25 -14.78 -0.81
CA PRO A 88 17.67 -14.64 -0.51
C PRO A 88 18.45 -14.80 -1.81
N ASP A 89 19.37 -13.88 -2.07
CA ASP A 89 20.33 -13.95 -3.18
C ASP A 89 20.90 -15.37 -3.29
N LEU A 90 20.64 -16.01 -4.43
CA LEU A 90 21.10 -17.36 -4.80
C LEU A 90 21.84 -17.27 -6.12
#